data_AF-A0A7S0N2I8-F1
#
_entry.id   AF-A0A7S0N2I8-F1
#
_cell.length_a   1.000
_cell.length_b   1.000
_cell.length_c   1.000
_cell.angle_alpha   90.00
_cell.angle_beta   90.00
_cell.angle_gamma   90.00
#
_symmetry.space_group_name_H-M   'P 1'
#
loop_
_entity.id
_entity.type
_entity.pdbx_description
1 polymer ?
#
loop_
_entity_poly.entity_id
_entity_poly.type
_entity_poly.pdbx_seq_one_letter_code
_entity_poly.pdbx_strand_id
1 'polypeptide(L)'
;ICSGNGVQYRQRLSSSTNEAEESDWCECYSCFSGLRCENSDEDCHIVATAGDPLMFEDYHIERPSALTISSSYKIGYQLSGPASSPSQQQDLSRQLELSIRELHGVVGNVDTNNAHIVVGAGATMINAAALYAFGKRAAAGRANAPPLRVWSAKPYYGMYKSQATYYSTRLFEWTE
;
A
#
# COMPACT_ATOMS: atom_id res chain seq x y z
N ILE A 1 -17.53 17.16 13.94
CA ILE A 1 -17.95 15.98 13.15
C ILE A 1 -17.52 14.75 13.97
N CYS A 2 -18.35 13.71 14.07
CA CYS A 2 -18.06 12.45 14.80
C CYS A 2 -17.50 12.58 16.22
N SER A 3 -17.89 13.63 16.95
CA SER A 3 -17.44 13.91 18.33
C SER A 3 -15.91 13.93 18.53
N GLY A 4 -15.11 13.99 17.46
CA GLY A 4 -13.65 13.86 17.52
C GLY A 4 -13.14 12.42 17.66
N ASN A 5 -14.02 11.42 17.68
CA ASN A 5 -13.69 10.01 17.95
C ASN A 5 -13.99 9.08 16.77
N GLY A 6 -14.00 9.62 15.56
CA GLY A 6 -14.27 8.85 14.36
C GLY A 6 -14.26 9.72 13.11
N VAL A 7 -14.53 9.08 11.99
CA VAL A 7 -14.40 9.65 10.65
C VAL A 7 -15.71 9.54 9.90
N GLN A 8 -16.00 10.53 9.05
CA GLN A 8 -17.16 10.50 8.15
C GLN A 8 -16.66 10.53 6.71
N TYR A 9 -16.86 9.43 5.98
CA TYR A 9 -16.49 9.33 4.56
C TYR A 9 -17.66 9.71 3.65
N ARG A 10 -17.35 10.28 2.48
CA ARG A 10 -18.36 10.73 1.50
C ARG A 10 -19.10 9.57 0.81
N GLN A 11 -18.49 8.39 0.69
CA GLN A 11 -19.10 7.21 0.09
C GLN A 11 -18.95 6.01 1.01
N ARG A 12 -20.05 5.30 1.25
CA ARG A 12 -20.06 3.97 1.86
C ARG A 12 -20.43 2.92 0.82
N LEU A 13 -19.89 1.72 0.96
CA LEU A 13 -20.56 0.49 0.50
C LEU A 13 -21.72 0.19 1.46
N SER A 14 -22.94 0.63 1.15
CA SER A 14 -24.10 0.28 1.98
C SER A 14 -24.42 -1.21 1.79
N SER A 15 -24.65 -1.94 2.88
CA SER A 15 -25.21 -3.29 2.86
C SER A 15 -26.73 -3.28 3.09
N SER A 16 -27.34 -2.09 3.18
CA SER A 16 -28.74 -1.89 3.56
C SER A 16 -29.47 -1.09 2.49
N THR A 17 -30.57 -1.65 2.00
CA THR A 17 -31.45 -1.11 0.93
C THR A 17 -32.30 0.10 1.34
N ASN A 18 -32.01 0.74 2.47
CA ASN A 18 -32.81 1.84 3.00
C ASN A 18 -32.07 3.17 2.79
N GLU A 19 -32.36 3.83 1.67
CA GLU A 19 -31.77 5.09 1.16
C GLU A 19 -32.08 6.34 2.04
N ALA A 20 -32.74 6.18 3.20
CA ALA A 20 -33.23 7.31 4.01
C ALA A 20 -32.36 7.68 5.23
N GLU A 21 -31.33 6.90 5.57
CA GLU A 21 -30.37 7.18 6.67
C GLU A 21 -28.94 7.44 6.13
N GLU A 22 -28.83 7.93 4.91
CA GLU A 22 -27.61 7.78 4.10
C GLU A 22 -26.53 8.87 4.31
N SER A 23 -26.64 9.76 5.30
CA SER A 23 -25.77 10.96 5.35
C SER A 23 -24.92 11.16 6.62
N ASP A 24 -25.27 10.60 7.78
CA ASP A 24 -24.81 11.19 9.05
C ASP A 24 -24.11 10.23 10.04
N TRP A 25 -23.79 9.00 9.62
CA TRP A 25 -23.16 8.01 10.50
C TRP A 25 -21.63 8.05 10.42
N CYS A 26 -20.98 7.86 11.57
CA CYS A 26 -19.52 7.91 11.73
C CYS A 26 -18.90 6.51 11.84
N GLU A 27 -17.72 6.34 11.24
CA GLU A 27 -16.85 5.20 11.51
C GLU A 27 -16.00 5.51 12.75
N CYS A 28 -16.30 4.83 13.86
CA CYS A 28 -15.70 5.14 15.15
C CYS A 28 -14.32 4.50 15.33
N TYR A 29 -13.44 5.22 16.01
CA TYR A 29 -12.18 4.66 16.49
C TYR A 29 -12.42 3.58 17.54
N SER A 30 -11.39 2.76 17.78
CA SER A 30 -11.44 1.72 18.82
C SER A 30 -11.91 2.30 20.15
N CYS A 31 -12.78 1.57 20.84
CA CYS A 31 -13.38 1.95 22.12
C CYS A 31 -14.44 3.08 22.06
N PHE A 32 -14.86 3.50 20.87
CA PHE A 32 -15.96 4.45 20.70
C PHE A 32 -17.13 3.85 19.93
N SER A 33 -18.33 4.32 20.24
CA SER A 33 -19.58 3.86 19.62
C SER A 33 -20.66 4.96 19.63
N GLY A 34 -21.84 4.65 19.09
CA GLY A 34 -22.90 5.63 18.86
C GLY A 34 -22.88 6.14 17.42
N LEU A 35 -23.94 6.85 17.03
CA LEU A 35 -24.10 7.35 15.66
C LEU A 35 -23.01 8.36 15.28
N ARG A 36 -22.51 9.10 16.28
CA ARG A 36 -21.50 10.15 16.16
C ARG A 36 -20.26 9.84 17.02
N CYS A 37 -20.02 8.58 17.38
CA CYS A 37 -18.87 8.17 18.20
C CYS A 37 -18.78 8.90 19.55
N GLU A 38 -19.93 9.24 20.12
CA GLU A 38 -20.07 10.00 21.35
C GLU A 38 -19.92 9.14 22.62
N ASN A 39 -20.11 7.83 22.52
CA ASN A 39 -20.06 6.92 23.66
C ASN A 39 -18.68 6.27 23.74
N SER A 40 -17.98 6.47 24.85
CA SER A 40 -16.73 5.77 25.17
C SER A 40 -17.01 4.51 26.00
N ASP A 41 -16.30 3.43 25.70
CA ASP A 41 -16.28 2.22 26.51
C ASP A 41 -15.04 2.22 27.42
N GLU A 42 -15.25 2.42 28.72
CA GLU A 42 -14.17 2.49 29.72
C GLU A 42 -13.51 1.12 29.98
N ASP A 43 -14.21 0.02 29.71
CA ASP A 43 -13.70 -1.34 29.90
C ASP A 43 -13.03 -1.88 28.62
N CYS A 44 -12.96 -1.08 27.56
CA CYS A 44 -12.38 -1.48 26.28
C CYS A 44 -10.86 -1.62 26.34
N HIS A 45 -10.37 -2.73 25.78
CA HIS A 45 -8.94 -2.95 25.61
C HIS A 45 -8.42 -2.31 24.32
N ILE A 46 -7.49 -1.37 24.45
CA ILE A 46 -6.83 -0.75 23.30
C ILE A 46 -5.91 -1.77 22.61
N VAL A 47 -6.16 -2.03 21.33
CA VAL A 47 -5.37 -2.95 20.50
C VAL A 47 -4.44 -2.17 19.59
N ALA A 48 -3.19 -2.00 20.02
CA ALA A 48 -2.14 -1.32 19.25
C ALA A 48 -1.17 -2.30 18.57
N THR A 49 -1.70 -3.34 17.93
CA THR A 49 -0.89 -4.40 17.31
C THR A 49 -0.62 -4.17 15.82
N ALA A 50 -1.43 -3.34 15.17
CA ALA A 50 -1.27 -2.97 13.77
C ALA A 50 -0.47 -1.66 13.63
N GLY A 51 0.39 -1.59 12.63
CA GLY A 51 1.04 -0.34 12.20
C GLY A 51 0.14 0.49 11.29
N ASP A 52 -1.12 0.69 11.69
CA ASP A 52 -2.10 1.46 10.92
C ASP A 52 -1.80 2.97 11.05
N PRO A 53 -1.52 3.70 9.96
CA PRO A 53 -1.00 5.06 10.02
C PRO A 53 -2.07 6.14 10.25
N LEU A 54 -3.12 5.87 11.04
CA LEU A 54 -4.21 6.81 11.33
C LEU A 54 -3.75 8.12 11.97
N MET A 55 -2.57 8.15 12.59
CA MET A 55 -1.97 9.36 13.18
C MET A 55 -1.73 10.50 12.17
N PHE A 56 -1.71 10.20 10.85
CA PHE A 56 -1.55 11.24 9.81
C PHE A 56 -2.87 11.75 9.27
N GLU A 57 -4.02 11.28 9.76
CA GLU A 57 -5.32 11.67 9.23
C GLU A 57 -5.57 13.17 9.35
N ASP A 58 -5.37 13.74 10.54
CA ASP A 58 -5.57 15.18 10.81
C ASP A 58 -4.75 16.05 9.86
N TYR A 59 -3.50 15.65 9.58
CA TYR A 59 -2.64 16.36 8.62
C TYR A 59 -3.28 16.45 7.23
N HIS A 60 -3.92 15.36 6.77
CA HIS A 60 -4.58 15.29 5.48
C HIS A 60 -5.95 16.00 5.48
N ILE A 61 -6.68 15.98 6.59
CA ILE A 61 -7.94 16.72 6.77
C ILE A 61 -7.67 18.23 6.70
N GLU A 62 -6.63 18.72 7.38
CA GLU A 62 -6.23 20.13 7.37
C GLU A 62 -5.72 20.60 5.99
N ARG A 63 -5.20 19.67 5.18
CA ARG A 63 -4.57 19.96 3.87
C ARG A 63 -5.24 19.13 2.77
N PRO A 64 -6.54 19.35 2.51
CA PRO A 64 -7.27 18.51 1.59
C PRO A 64 -6.71 18.68 0.18
N SER A 65 -6.16 17.59 -0.35
CA SER A 65 -5.79 17.51 -1.77
C SER A 65 -7.01 17.03 -2.54
N ALA A 66 -7.91 17.95 -2.91
CA ALA A 66 -9.12 17.61 -3.64
C ALA A 66 -8.77 17.11 -5.05
N LEU A 67 -8.92 15.80 -5.28
CA LEU A 67 -8.80 15.19 -6.59
C LEU A 67 -10.19 14.94 -7.19
N THR A 68 -10.45 15.49 -8.38
CA THR A 68 -11.64 15.15 -9.17
C THR A 68 -11.25 14.16 -10.25
N ILE A 69 -11.85 12.98 -10.23
CA ILE A 69 -11.60 11.91 -11.20
C ILE A 69 -12.79 11.86 -12.17
N SER A 70 -12.54 12.01 -13.47
CA SER A 70 -13.57 11.83 -14.51
C SER A 70 -14.03 10.37 -14.55
N SER A 71 -15.31 10.12 -14.85
CA SER A 71 -15.85 8.76 -15.01
C SER A 71 -15.16 7.95 -16.12
N SER A 72 -14.57 8.63 -17.10
CA SER A 72 -13.80 8.02 -18.18
C SER A 72 -12.29 7.92 -17.92
N TYR A 73 -11.83 8.34 -16.74
CA TYR A 73 -10.41 8.44 -16.44
C TYR A 73 -9.73 7.06 -16.45
N LYS A 74 -8.79 6.88 -17.38
CA LYS A 74 -7.87 5.72 -17.46
C LYS A 74 -8.56 4.34 -17.43
N ILE A 75 -9.68 4.18 -18.15
CA ILE A 75 -10.37 2.87 -18.32
C ILE A 75 -9.51 1.85 -19.09
N GLY A 76 -8.59 2.30 -19.95
CA GLY A 76 -7.71 1.42 -20.71
C GLY A 76 -6.54 0.86 -19.91
N TYR A 77 -6.07 -0.33 -20.27
CA TYR A 77 -4.90 -0.97 -19.65
C TYR A 77 -3.59 -0.20 -19.83
N GLN A 78 -3.47 0.59 -20.90
CA GLN A 78 -2.25 1.33 -21.22
C GLN A 78 -2.30 2.73 -20.63
N LEU A 79 -1.31 3.06 -19.78
CA LEU A 79 -1.19 4.40 -19.19
C LEU A 79 -0.64 5.44 -20.17
N SER A 80 0.05 5.00 -21.23
CA SER A 80 0.91 5.82 -22.09
C SER A 80 0.68 5.56 -23.59
N GLY A 81 -0.56 5.57 -24.07
CA GLY A 81 -0.88 5.40 -25.50
C GLY A 81 -0.27 4.12 -26.14
N PRO A 82 -0.30 3.97 -27.48
CA PRO A 82 0.35 2.85 -28.13
C PRO A 82 1.87 2.92 -27.92
N ALA A 83 2.43 1.88 -27.31
CA ALA A 83 3.86 1.81 -26.99
C ALA A 83 4.71 1.92 -28.27
N SER A 84 5.38 3.06 -28.43
CA SER A 84 6.34 3.28 -29.53
C SER A 84 7.77 2.87 -29.13
N SER A 85 7.99 2.49 -27.86
CA SER A 85 9.29 2.12 -27.31
C SER A 85 9.16 1.14 -26.14
N PRO A 86 10.14 0.23 -25.91
CA PRO A 86 10.21 -0.61 -24.71
C PRO A 86 10.19 0.18 -23.40
N SER A 87 10.70 1.41 -23.41
CA SER A 87 10.66 2.32 -22.25
C SER A 87 9.25 2.85 -21.92
N GLN A 88 8.31 2.79 -22.87
CA GLN A 88 6.91 3.18 -22.71
C GLN A 88 6.00 2.01 -22.29
N GLN A 89 6.55 0.80 -22.12
CA GLN A 89 5.83 -0.38 -21.58
C GLN A 89 5.67 -0.34 -20.06
N GLN A 90 6.03 0.77 -19.41
CA GLN A 90 5.90 0.91 -17.98
C GLN A 90 4.44 1.21 -17.62
N ASP A 91 3.88 0.40 -16.72
CA ASP A 91 2.60 0.65 -16.04
C ASP A 91 2.75 1.75 -14.96
N LEU A 92 3.54 2.78 -15.25
CA LEU A 92 3.80 3.92 -14.37
C LEU A 92 3.49 5.21 -15.13
N SER A 93 2.64 6.05 -14.55
CA SER A 93 2.45 7.42 -15.04
C SER A 93 3.76 8.20 -14.94
N ARG A 94 4.20 8.83 -16.03
CA ARG A 94 5.38 9.72 -16.04
C ARG A 94 5.31 10.80 -14.96
N GLN A 95 4.12 11.35 -14.70
CA GLN A 95 3.95 12.36 -13.66
C GLN A 95 4.19 11.79 -12.27
N LEU A 96 3.74 10.56 -12.01
CA LEU A 96 4.02 9.89 -10.73
C LEU A 96 5.52 9.59 -10.57
N GLU A 97 6.19 9.16 -11.64
CA GLU A 97 7.65 8.96 -11.60
C GLU A 97 8.38 10.26 -11.23
N LEU A 98 8.03 11.38 -11.88
CA LEU A 98 8.63 12.68 -11.59
C LEU A 98 8.38 13.12 -10.14
N SER A 99 7.15 12.99 -9.64
CA SER A 99 6.81 13.34 -8.26
C SER A 99 7.55 12.47 -7.23
N ILE A 100 7.73 11.18 -7.49
CA ILE A 100 8.52 10.29 -6.62
C ILE A 100 9.98 10.75 -6.57
N ARG A 101 10.57 11.06 -7.73
CA ARG A 101 11.97 11.54 -7.82
C ARG A 101 12.15 12.89 -7.13
N GLU A 102 11.22 13.82 -7.34
CA GLU A 102 11.21 15.13 -6.69
C GLU A 102 11.11 14.99 -5.17
N LEU A 103 10.17 14.16 -4.67
CA LEU A 103 10.02 13.89 -3.25
C LEU A 103 11.33 13.40 -2.63
N HIS A 104 11.96 12.38 -3.23
CA HIS A 104 13.25 11.87 -2.76
C HIS A 104 14.38 12.91 -2.83
N GLY A 105 14.38 13.76 -3.86
CA GLY A 105 15.34 14.85 -4.01
C GLY A 105 15.20 15.93 -2.93
N VAL A 106 13.97 16.32 -2.61
CA VAL A 106 13.66 17.33 -1.57
C VAL A 106 13.96 16.78 -0.17
N VAL A 107 13.58 15.53 0.11
CA VAL A 107 13.82 14.89 1.41
C VAL A 107 15.30 14.49 1.58
N GLY A 108 15.99 14.19 0.47
CA GLY A 108 17.40 13.78 0.48
C GLY A 108 17.63 12.38 1.05
N ASN A 109 16.62 11.51 1.07
CA ASN A 109 16.71 10.17 1.67
C ASN A 109 17.18 9.07 0.72
N VAL A 110 17.09 9.26 -0.60
CA VAL A 110 17.49 8.28 -1.63
C VAL A 110 18.00 8.99 -2.88
N ASP A 111 19.13 8.55 -3.45
CA ASP A 111 19.55 8.95 -4.79
C ASP A 111 18.81 8.13 -5.85
N THR A 112 17.95 8.80 -6.63
CA THR A 112 17.14 8.14 -7.66
C THR A 112 17.76 8.19 -9.05
N ASN A 113 18.87 8.91 -9.27
CA ASN A 113 19.38 9.21 -10.62
C ASN A 113 19.71 7.96 -11.46
N ASN A 114 20.16 6.89 -10.82
CA ASN A 114 20.52 5.63 -11.48
C ASN A 114 19.54 4.48 -11.16
N ALA A 115 18.33 4.80 -10.71
CA ALA A 115 17.32 3.83 -10.32
C ALA A 115 16.19 3.72 -11.35
N HIS A 116 15.78 2.48 -11.63
CA HIS A 116 14.48 2.18 -12.24
C HIS A 116 13.39 2.19 -11.16
N ILE A 117 12.26 2.84 -11.44
CA ILE A 117 11.12 2.87 -10.53
C ILE A 117 10.09 1.84 -10.98
N VAL A 118 9.71 0.96 -10.06
CA VAL A 118 8.64 -0.03 -10.27
C VAL A 118 7.60 0.21 -9.18
N VAL A 119 6.34 0.36 -9.59
CA VAL A 119 5.21 0.55 -8.67
C VAL A 119 4.46 -0.76 -8.47
N GLY A 120 3.84 -0.88 -7.30
CA GLY A 120 3.11 -2.08 -6.92
C GLY A 120 2.04 -1.80 -5.88
N ALA A 121 1.14 -2.77 -5.69
CA ALA A 121 0.12 -2.74 -4.66
C ALA A 121 0.76 -2.95 -3.27
N GLY A 122 1.38 -1.89 -2.76
CA GLY A 122 2.13 -1.88 -1.51
C GLY A 122 3.52 -2.54 -1.61
N ALA A 123 4.33 -2.30 -0.59
CA ALA A 123 5.68 -2.87 -0.49
C ALA A 123 5.67 -4.41 -0.40
N THR A 124 4.58 -5.00 0.09
CA THR A 124 4.36 -6.47 0.10
C THR A 124 4.52 -7.06 -1.30
N MET A 125 3.86 -6.48 -2.31
CA MET A 125 3.95 -6.99 -3.68
C MET A 125 5.36 -6.79 -4.27
N ILE A 126 5.99 -5.65 -4.01
CA ILE A 126 7.34 -5.35 -4.50
C ILE A 126 8.39 -6.28 -3.87
N ASN A 127 8.29 -6.56 -2.56
CA ASN A 127 9.18 -7.50 -1.87
C ASN A 127 9.08 -8.90 -2.47
N ALA A 128 7.87 -9.41 -2.69
CA ALA A 128 7.67 -10.70 -3.34
C ALA A 128 8.26 -10.69 -4.77
N ALA A 129 7.96 -9.66 -5.58
CA ALA A 129 8.47 -9.54 -6.94
C ALA A 129 10.02 -9.53 -6.98
N ALA A 130 10.66 -8.82 -6.04
CA ALA A 130 12.11 -8.78 -5.92
C ALA A 130 12.71 -10.17 -5.60
N LEU A 131 12.12 -10.91 -4.65
CA LEU A 131 12.55 -12.27 -4.34
C LEU A 131 12.49 -13.20 -5.57
N TYR A 132 11.40 -13.13 -6.34
CA TYR A 132 11.27 -13.89 -7.58
C TYR A 132 12.29 -13.47 -8.65
N ALA A 133 12.51 -12.17 -8.82
CA ALA A 133 13.50 -11.66 -9.77
C ALA A 133 14.91 -12.13 -9.41
N PHE A 134 15.31 -12.00 -8.15
CA PHE A 134 16.62 -12.43 -7.66
C PHE A 134 16.77 -13.96 -7.71
N GLY A 135 15.76 -14.72 -7.30
CA GLY A 135 15.80 -16.19 -7.38
C GLY A 135 15.93 -16.70 -8.81
N LYS A 136 15.15 -16.15 -9.76
CA LYS A 136 15.29 -16.49 -11.20
C LYS A 136 16.68 -16.15 -11.73
N ARG A 137 17.22 -14.97 -11.36
CA ARG A 137 18.56 -14.55 -11.75
C ARG A 137 19.63 -15.48 -11.18
N ALA A 138 19.53 -15.87 -9.91
CA ALA A 138 20.46 -16.78 -9.25
C ALA A 138 20.43 -18.18 -9.88
N ALA A 139 19.25 -18.68 -10.23
CA ALA A 139 19.10 -19.94 -10.94
C ALA A 139 19.71 -19.89 -12.35
N ALA A 140 19.66 -18.73 -13.01
CA ALA A 140 20.16 -18.51 -14.37
C ALA A 140 19.64 -19.57 -15.37
N GLY A 141 18.37 -19.96 -15.22
CA GLY A 141 17.71 -20.97 -16.08
C GLY A 141 18.08 -22.42 -15.78
N ARG A 142 18.91 -22.70 -14.77
CA ARG A 142 19.29 -24.07 -14.39
C ARG A 142 18.20 -24.69 -13.51
N ALA A 143 17.64 -25.82 -13.97
CA ALA A 143 16.58 -26.54 -13.26
C ALA A 143 16.99 -27.05 -11.87
N ASN A 144 18.28 -27.29 -11.64
CA ASN A 144 18.83 -27.85 -10.40
C ASN A 144 19.71 -26.84 -9.63
N ALA A 145 19.56 -25.53 -9.87
CA ALA A 145 20.26 -24.55 -9.06
C ALA A 145 19.77 -24.61 -7.60
N PRO A 146 20.68 -24.45 -6.62
CA PRO A 146 20.27 -24.30 -5.23
C PRO A 146 19.41 -23.04 -5.06
N PRO A 147 18.44 -23.04 -4.13
CA PRO A 147 17.61 -21.87 -3.86
C PRO A 147 18.46 -20.69 -3.38
N LEU A 148 18.04 -19.47 -3.74
CA LEU A 148 18.61 -18.27 -3.14
C LEU A 148 18.27 -18.23 -1.65
N ARG A 149 19.29 -18.13 -0.79
CA ARG A 149 19.10 -17.99 0.66
C ARG A 149 18.65 -16.57 1.01
N VAL A 150 17.48 -16.46 1.64
CA VAL A 150 16.87 -15.20 2.07
C VAL A 150 16.90 -15.14 3.58
N TRP A 151 17.40 -14.03 4.13
CA TRP A 151 17.50 -13.83 5.58
C TRP A 151 17.37 -12.34 5.90
N SER A 152 17.14 -12.04 7.19
CA SER A 152 17.17 -10.67 7.71
C SER A 152 17.74 -10.69 9.14
N ALA A 153 18.50 -9.66 9.50
CA ALA A 153 19.08 -9.54 10.83
C ALA A 153 17.98 -9.37 11.88
N LYS A 154 18.07 -10.10 13.01
CA LYS A 154 17.10 -10.02 14.11
C LYS A 154 17.33 -8.73 14.94
N PRO A 155 16.26 -8.05 15.42
CA PRO A 155 14.85 -8.31 15.11
C PRO A 155 14.46 -7.79 13.71
N TYR A 156 13.61 -8.55 13.00
CA TYR A 156 13.13 -8.20 11.67
C TYR A 156 11.60 -8.19 11.59
N TYR A 157 11.06 -7.53 10.56
CA TYR A 157 9.63 -7.53 10.29
C TYR A 157 9.13 -8.94 9.96
N GLY A 158 8.23 -9.48 10.80
CA GLY A 158 7.80 -10.89 10.74
C GLY A 158 7.26 -11.34 9.37
N MET A 159 6.66 -10.42 8.61
CA MET A 159 6.14 -10.74 7.28
C MET A 159 7.23 -11.05 6.25
N TYR A 160 8.50 -10.74 6.49
CA TYR A 160 9.57 -11.15 5.58
C TYR A 160 9.68 -12.68 5.50
N LYS A 161 9.68 -13.37 6.65
CA LYS A 161 9.69 -14.83 6.71
C LYS A 161 8.43 -15.39 6.06
N SER A 162 7.25 -14.89 6.45
CA SER A 162 5.97 -15.34 5.90
C SER A 162 5.91 -15.21 4.38
N GLN A 163 6.32 -14.07 3.81
CA GLN A 163 6.34 -13.86 2.36
C GLN A 163 7.34 -14.77 1.64
N ALA A 164 8.53 -14.98 2.21
CA ALA A 164 9.53 -15.85 1.62
C ALA A 164 9.12 -17.34 1.61
N THR A 165 8.24 -17.76 2.52
CA THR A 165 7.82 -19.17 2.63
C THR A 165 6.43 -19.46 2.02
N TYR A 166 5.56 -18.45 1.88
CA TYR A 166 4.15 -18.64 1.51
C TYR A 166 3.95 -19.41 0.19
N TYR A 167 4.66 -19.02 -0.88
CA TYR A 167 4.46 -19.60 -2.20
C TYR A 167 5.19 -20.94 -2.44
N SER A 168 5.97 -21.45 -1.47
CA SER A 168 6.66 -22.75 -1.54
C SER A 168 7.43 -22.99 -2.86
N THR A 169 8.16 -21.97 -3.32
CA THR A 169 8.95 -22.01 -4.56
C THR A 169 10.32 -22.66 -4.35
N ARG A 170 10.92 -23.20 -5.43
CA ARG A 170 12.32 -23.67 -5.43
C ARG A 170 13.34 -22.55 -5.67
N LEU A 171 12.88 -21.35 -5.98
CA LEU A 171 13.75 -20.23 -6.37
C LEU A 171 14.52 -19.62 -5.20
N PHE A 172 13.94 -19.68 -4.00
CA PHE A 172 14.50 -19.10 -2.79
C PHE A 172 13.95 -19.81 -1.56
N GLU A 173 14.72 -19.76 -0.48
CA GLU A 173 14.35 -20.32 0.82
C GLU A 173 14.70 -19.35 1.95
N TRP A 174 13.88 -19.31 2.98
CA TRP A 174 14.19 -18.54 4.18
C TRP A 174 15.21 -19.29 5.04
N THR A 175 16.29 -18.62 5.44
CA THR A 175 17.32 -19.15 6.34
C THR A 175 17.47 -18.27 7.57
N GLU A 176 17.64 -18.88 8.75
CA GLU A 176 17.85 -18.15 10.02
C GLU A 176 19.31 -17.78 10.28
#